data_AF-A0A6B1DBU4-F1
#
_entry.id   AF-A0A6B1DBU4-F1
#
_cell.length_a   1.000
_cell.length_b   1.000
_cell.length_c   1.000
_cell.angle_alpha   90.00
_cell.angle_beta   90.00
_cell.angle_gamma   90.00
#
_symmetry.space_group_name_H-M   'P 1'
#
loop_
_entity.id
_entity.type
_entity.pdbx_description
1 polymer ?
#
loop_
_entity_poly.entity_id
_entity_poly.type
_entity_poly.pdbx_seq_one_letter_code
_entity_poly.pdbx_strand_id
1 'polypeptide(L)'
;MAEQVGDALQAELNLVAAKFEETVADLPDGLAQFVRSEVADEQVLAGVVLASAAPVNDSAEDKFRRVALASALELLQIALNIHRLLLKPKQTDSIDSFLLGGTILAGDYCFSRAAVLAARTNHPRVVTIFAELLQELSQANLRRVIVNESLSRDAVGVDERESLFHSGAAAGVLLAGLSEEDQEAVVSYAACLGRRRPQDGTGALGAPVVENLDKMPVPQRERWRALTSIF
;
A
#
# COMPACT_ATOMS: atom_id res chain seq x y z
N MET A 1 17.49 21.59 1.32
CA MET A 1 16.02 21.42 1.28
C MET A 1 15.66 20.07 0.68
N ALA A 2 15.98 19.77 -0.59
CA ALA A 2 15.70 18.47 -1.20
C ALA A 2 16.33 17.27 -0.43
N GLU A 3 17.58 17.37 -0.01
CA GLU A 3 18.27 16.35 0.80
C GLU A 3 17.57 16.11 2.15
N GLN A 4 17.17 17.18 2.84
CA GLN A 4 16.42 17.11 4.10
C GLN A 4 15.03 16.48 3.94
N VAL A 5 14.34 16.72 2.81
CA VAL A 5 13.04 16.09 2.51
C VAL A 5 13.23 14.59 2.23
N GLY A 6 14.29 14.22 1.51
CA GLY A 6 14.67 12.82 1.29
C GLY A 6 14.98 12.10 2.60
N ASP A 7 15.79 12.68 3.46
CA ASP A 7 16.12 12.12 4.78
C ASP A 7 14.87 11.94 5.65
N ALA A 8 13.97 12.93 5.64
CA ALA A 8 12.72 12.86 6.40
C ALA A 8 11.78 11.75 5.89
N LEU A 9 11.65 11.60 4.57
CA LEU A 9 10.87 10.53 3.94
C LEU A 9 11.49 9.15 4.25
N GLN A 10 12.81 9.01 4.13
CA GLN A 10 13.51 7.77 4.45
C GLN A 10 13.34 7.39 5.93
N ALA A 11 13.43 8.37 6.84
CA ALA A 11 13.20 8.13 8.26
C ALA A 11 11.77 7.63 8.53
N GLU A 12 10.78 8.05 7.74
CA GLU A 12 9.40 7.58 7.85
C GLU A 12 9.18 6.19 7.27
N LEU A 13 9.82 5.87 6.14
CA LEU A 13 9.86 4.50 5.62
C LEU A 13 10.46 3.55 6.65
N ASN A 14 11.56 3.94 7.31
CA ASN A 14 12.15 3.16 8.40
C ASN A 14 11.19 2.97 9.57
N LEU A 15 10.36 3.98 9.89
CA LEU A 15 9.31 3.83 10.91
C LEU A 15 8.22 2.86 10.46
N VAL A 16 7.83 2.86 9.18
CA VAL A 16 6.86 1.90 8.63
C VAL A 16 7.40 0.48 8.72
N ALA A 17 8.66 0.26 8.32
CA ALA A 17 9.34 -1.03 8.47
C ALA A 17 9.41 -1.49 9.94
N ALA A 18 9.70 -0.57 10.88
CA ALA A 18 9.71 -0.90 12.30
C ALA A 18 8.33 -1.32 12.83
N LYS A 19 7.23 -0.71 12.35
CA LYS A 19 5.86 -1.12 12.73
C LYS A 19 5.49 -2.49 12.18
N PHE A 20 6.01 -2.83 11.00
CA PHE A 20 5.86 -4.17 10.45
C PHE A 20 6.56 -5.20 11.35
N GLU A 21 7.82 -4.97 11.72
CA GLU A 21 8.54 -5.88 12.62
C GLU A 21 7.88 -6.00 14.01
N GLU A 22 7.38 -4.90 14.58
CA GLU A 22 6.57 -4.92 15.81
C GLU A 22 5.32 -5.80 15.64
N THR A 23 4.67 -5.74 14.48
CA THR A 23 3.48 -6.54 14.19
C THR A 23 3.81 -8.03 14.06
N VAL A 24 4.95 -8.36 13.47
CA VAL A 24 5.39 -9.75 13.28
C VAL A 24 5.97 -10.35 14.56
N ALA A 25 6.55 -9.54 15.45
CA ALA A 25 7.13 -10.01 16.71
C ALA A 25 6.12 -10.67 17.67
N ASP A 26 4.83 -10.35 17.52
CA ASP A 26 3.75 -10.93 18.31
C ASP A 26 3.32 -12.33 17.81
N LEU A 27 3.85 -12.80 16.67
CA LEU A 27 3.51 -14.09 16.08
C LEU A 27 4.47 -15.21 16.53
N PRO A 28 4.01 -16.48 16.58
CA PRO A 28 4.91 -17.63 16.75
C PRO A 28 5.97 -17.69 15.63
N ASP A 29 7.19 -18.10 15.95
CA ASP A 29 8.36 -18.02 15.05
C ASP A 29 8.11 -18.52 13.61
N GLY A 30 7.47 -19.68 13.45
CA GLY A 30 7.16 -20.23 12.12
C GLY A 30 6.18 -19.37 11.31
N LEU A 31 5.17 -18.81 11.98
CA LEU A 31 4.20 -17.90 11.35
C LEU A 31 4.83 -16.52 11.08
N ALA A 32 5.69 -16.06 11.98
CA ALA A 32 6.45 -14.83 11.83
C ALA A 32 7.38 -14.90 10.62
N GLN A 33 8.11 -16.01 10.44
CA GLN A 33 8.98 -16.24 9.29
C GLN A 33 8.17 -16.29 7.98
N PHE A 34 7.02 -16.94 7.99
CA PHE A 34 6.12 -17.00 6.85
C PHE A 34 5.59 -15.61 6.45
N VAL A 35 5.13 -14.80 7.40
CA VAL A 35 4.67 -13.43 7.09
C VAL A 35 5.81 -12.58 6.52
N ARG A 36 7.04 -12.73 7.04
CA ARG A 36 8.23 -12.03 6.50
C ARG A 36 8.54 -12.40 5.05
N SER A 37 8.30 -13.64 4.63
CA SER A 37 8.58 -14.04 3.24
C SER A 37 7.61 -13.44 2.23
N GLU A 38 6.48 -12.89 2.68
CA GLU A 38 5.45 -12.26 1.83
C GLU A 38 5.58 -10.73 1.75
N VAL A 39 6.59 -10.16 2.42
CA VAL A 39 6.92 -8.73 2.34
C VAL A 39 7.53 -8.46 0.96
N ALA A 40 7.08 -7.38 0.31
CA ALA A 40 7.72 -6.94 -0.93
C ALA A 40 9.14 -6.44 -0.64
N ASP A 41 10.07 -6.65 -1.59
CA ASP A 41 11.44 -6.17 -1.47
C ASP A 41 11.53 -4.64 -1.28
N GLU A 42 10.52 -3.91 -1.78
CA GLU A 42 10.46 -2.45 -1.74
C GLU A 42 9.10 -1.95 -1.20
N GLN A 43 9.13 -1.01 -0.25
CA GLN A 43 7.95 -0.41 0.39
C GLN A 43 7.38 0.76 -0.42
N VAL A 44 7.16 0.52 -1.71
CA VAL A 44 6.74 1.55 -2.67
C VAL A 44 5.38 2.15 -2.28
N LEU A 45 4.45 1.32 -1.80
CA LEU A 45 3.10 1.76 -1.42
C LEU A 45 3.15 2.69 -0.20
N ALA A 46 3.95 2.36 0.81
CA ALA A 46 4.23 3.25 1.94
C ALA A 46 4.82 4.58 1.44
N GLY A 47 5.76 4.53 0.50
CA GLY A 47 6.35 5.71 -0.11
C GLY A 47 5.32 6.63 -0.77
N VAL A 48 4.39 6.06 -1.56
CA VAL A 48 3.27 6.78 -2.19
C VAL A 48 2.39 7.48 -1.16
N VAL A 49 2.00 6.76 -0.10
CA VAL A 49 1.20 7.32 1.01
C VAL A 49 1.95 8.47 1.69
N LEU A 50 3.20 8.24 2.09
CA LEU A 50 4.03 9.20 2.81
C LEU A 50 4.34 10.44 1.96
N ALA A 51 4.50 10.30 0.64
CA ALA A 51 4.68 11.43 -0.27
C ALA A 51 3.40 12.27 -0.43
N SER A 52 2.23 11.64 -0.32
CA SER A 52 0.94 12.29 -0.49
C SER A 52 0.45 12.99 0.79
N ALA A 53 0.83 12.47 1.96
CA ALA A 53 0.23 12.81 3.26
C ALA A 53 0.97 13.90 4.07
N ALA A 54 1.91 14.64 3.48
CA ALA A 54 2.62 15.69 4.20
C ALA A 54 1.84 17.03 4.20
N PRO A 55 1.40 17.54 5.36
CA PRO A 55 0.77 18.85 5.42
C PRO A 55 1.80 19.97 5.22
N VAL A 56 1.32 21.19 4.95
CA VAL A 56 2.18 22.39 4.85
C VAL A 56 2.89 22.69 6.17
N ASN A 57 2.17 22.53 7.29
CA ASN A 57 2.70 22.69 8.64
C ASN A 57 2.70 21.33 9.32
N ASP A 58 3.87 20.70 9.40
CA ASP A 58 4.01 19.32 9.82
C ASP A 58 4.21 19.18 11.34
N SER A 59 3.27 18.51 12.01
CA SER A 59 3.36 18.19 13.43
C SER A 59 3.77 16.74 13.68
N ALA A 60 4.16 16.43 14.93
CA ALA A 60 4.42 15.05 15.33
C ALA A 60 3.16 14.16 15.22
N GLU A 61 1.96 14.74 15.41
CA GLU A 61 0.70 14.02 15.28
C GLU A 61 0.40 13.70 13.81
N ASP A 62 0.62 14.64 12.89
CA ASP A 62 0.47 14.41 11.45
C ASP A 62 1.42 13.32 10.98
N LYS A 63 2.67 13.35 11.48
CA LYS A 63 3.65 12.30 11.24
C LYS A 63 3.18 10.94 11.72
N PHE A 64 2.67 10.88 12.94
CA PHE A 64 2.11 9.65 13.48
C PHE A 64 0.98 9.10 12.60
N ARG A 65 0.03 9.96 12.19
CA ARG A 65 -1.13 9.56 11.38
C ARG A 65 -0.72 9.06 9.99
N ARG A 66 0.20 9.73 9.28
CA ARG A 66 0.64 9.28 7.95
C ARG A 66 1.47 8.00 8.01
N VAL A 67 2.29 7.82 9.04
CA VAL A 67 3.03 6.55 9.24
C VAL A 67 2.05 5.42 9.55
N ALA A 68 1.04 5.67 10.39
CA ALA A 68 -0.01 4.68 10.66
C ALA A 68 -0.76 4.28 9.39
N LEU A 69 -1.13 5.24 8.53
CA LEU A 69 -1.79 4.96 7.24
C LEU A 69 -0.89 4.17 6.29
N ALA A 70 0.39 4.56 6.17
CA ALA A 70 1.35 3.86 5.30
C ALA A 70 1.55 2.41 5.77
N SER A 71 1.74 2.19 7.07
CA SER A 71 1.82 0.85 7.67
C SER A 71 0.53 0.04 7.48
N ALA A 72 -0.64 0.69 7.54
CA ALA A 72 -1.92 0.01 7.31
C ALA A 72 -2.01 -0.55 5.89
N LEU A 73 -1.63 0.23 4.88
CA LEU A 73 -1.71 -0.22 3.49
C LEU A 73 -0.64 -1.25 3.12
N GLU A 74 0.57 -1.16 3.67
CA GLU A 74 1.57 -2.21 3.51
C GLU A 74 1.09 -3.54 4.13
N LEU A 75 0.56 -3.52 5.36
CA LEU A 75 0.02 -4.73 5.99
C LEU A 75 -1.20 -5.29 5.26
N LEU A 76 -2.04 -4.42 4.66
CA LEU A 76 -3.13 -4.85 3.79
C LEU A 76 -2.59 -5.58 2.55
N GLN A 77 -1.56 -5.03 1.90
CA GLN A 77 -0.93 -5.66 0.74
C GLN A 77 -0.33 -7.02 1.10
N ILE A 78 0.33 -7.13 2.26
CA ILE A 78 0.89 -8.39 2.77
C ILE A 78 -0.23 -9.41 3.05
N ALA A 79 -1.31 -8.99 3.72
CA ALA A 79 -2.46 -9.85 3.98
C ALA A 79 -3.07 -10.41 2.68
N LEU A 80 -3.22 -9.55 1.66
CA LEU A 80 -3.70 -9.95 0.33
C LEU A 80 -2.72 -10.92 -0.36
N ASN A 81 -1.40 -10.71 -0.24
CA ASN A 81 -0.41 -11.65 -0.79
C ASN A 81 -0.54 -13.04 -0.16
N ILE A 82 -0.59 -13.08 1.17
CA ILE A 82 -0.78 -14.32 1.94
C ILE A 82 -2.05 -15.05 1.51
N HIS A 83 -3.20 -14.35 1.47
CA HIS A 83 -4.46 -14.98 1.07
C HIS A 83 -4.46 -15.45 -0.40
N ARG A 84 -3.72 -14.78 -1.30
CA ARG A 84 -3.58 -15.24 -2.69
C ARG A 84 -2.81 -16.55 -2.84
N LEU A 85 -1.98 -16.95 -1.87
CA LEU A 85 -1.34 -18.26 -1.88
C LEU A 85 -2.36 -19.40 -1.85
N LEU A 86 -3.52 -19.17 -1.22
CA LEU A 86 -4.65 -20.13 -1.21
C LEU A 86 -5.25 -20.37 -2.60
N LEU A 87 -5.08 -19.41 -3.52
CA LEU A 87 -5.66 -19.44 -4.86
C LEU A 87 -4.78 -20.18 -5.88
N LYS A 88 -3.56 -20.58 -5.48
CA LYS A 88 -2.61 -21.33 -6.31
C LYS A 88 -2.32 -22.71 -5.71
N PRO A 89 -3.26 -23.67 -5.72
CA PRO A 89 -2.94 -25.02 -5.29
C PRO A 89 -1.85 -25.59 -6.22
N LYS A 90 -0.70 -26.00 -5.65
CA LYS A 90 0.25 -26.85 -6.39
C LYS A 90 -0.50 -28.11 -6.80
N GLN A 91 -0.56 -28.39 -8.11
CA GLN A 91 -1.41 -29.43 -8.70
C GLN A 91 -1.08 -30.88 -8.29
N THR A 92 -0.16 -31.14 -7.35
CA THR A 92 0.41 -32.49 -7.19
C THR A 92 0.46 -33.10 -5.80
N ASP A 93 0.07 -32.43 -4.71
CA ASP A 93 0.05 -33.08 -3.39
C ASP A 93 -1.18 -32.65 -2.58
N SER A 94 -1.68 -33.56 -1.71
CA SER A 94 -2.75 -33.27 -0.76
C SER A 94 -2.43 -31.97 -0.01
N ILE A 95 -3.30 -30.97 -0.12
CA ILE A 95 -3.13 -29.70 0.59
C ILE A 95 -3.01 -30.00 2.08
N ASP A 96 -1.86 -29.70 2.68
CA ASP A 96 -1.67 -29.83 4.12
C ASP A 96 -2.64 -28.86 4.81
N SER A 97 -3.67 -29.42 5.44
CA SER A 97 -4.70 -28.67 6.15
C SER A 97 -4.14 -27.74 7.24
N PHE A 98 -2.98 -28.07 7.81
CA PHE A 98 -2.30 -27.23 8.78
C PHE A 98 -1.70 -25.98 8.13
N LEU A 99 -1.05 -26.14 6.96
CA LEU A 99 -0.53 -25.01 6.17
C LEU A 99 -1.68 -24.13 5.63
N LEU A 100 -2.80 -24.74 5.25
CA LEU A 100 -3.99 -24.00 4.80
C LEU A 100 -4.57 -23.14 5.93
N GLY A 101 -4.79 -23.72 7.11
CA GLY A 101 -5.29 -23.00 8.28
C GLY A 101 -4.33 -21.90 8.75
N GLY A 102 -3.03 -22.18 8.77
CA GLY A 102 -2.00 -21.20 9.11
C GLY A 102 -1.96 -20.01 8.15
N THR A 103 -2.11 -20.26 6.84
CA THR A 103 -2.13 -19.20 5.81
C THR A 103 -3.34 -18.28 5.97
N ILE A 104 -4.54 -18.83 6.21
CA ILE A 104 -5.75 -18.03 6.44
C ILE A 104 -5.56 -17.13 7.67
N LEU A 105 -5.15 -17.71 8.79
CA LEU A 105 -4.98 -16.99 10.05
C LEU A 105 -3.85 -15.95 9.99
N ALA A 106 -2.77 -16.20 9.25
CA ALA A 106 -1.72 -15.22 9.02
C ALA A 106 -2.26 -13.98 8.28
N GLY A 107 -3.03 -14.20 7.21
CA GLY A 107 -3.64 -13.11 6.46
C GLY A 107 -4.65 -12.34 7.29
N ASP A 108 -5.49 -13.03 8.06
CA ASP A 108 -6.48 -12.40 8.96
C ASP A 108 -5.79 -11.58 10.06
N TYR A 109 -4.68 -12.09 10.60
CA TYR A 109 -3.87 -11.36 11.57
C TYR A 109 -3.32 -10.06 10.96
N CYS A 110 -2.62 -10.13 9.83
CA CYS A 110 -2.09 -8.95 9.14
C CYS A 110 -3.20 -7.95 8.79
N PHE A 111 -4.35 -8.45 8.32
CA PHE A 111 -5.51 -7.63 8.01
C PHE A 111 -6.07 -6.91 9.24
N SER A 112 -6.23 -7.62 10.38
CA SER A 112 -6.70 -7.00 11.62
C SER A 112 -5.77 -5.89 12.10
N ARG A 113 -4.45 -6.09 11.97
CA ARG A 113 -3.42 -5.11 12.33
C ARG A 113 -3.46 -3.89 11.40
N ALA A 114 -3.66 -4.11 10.11
CA ALA A 114 -3.87 -3.05 9.13
C ALA A 114 -5.10 -2.19 9.49
N ALA A 115 -6.23 -2.82 9.84
CA ALA A 115 -7.45 -2.11 10.23
C ALA A 115 -7.26 -1.26 11.50
N VAL A 116 -6.54 -1.78 12.51
CA VAL A 116 -6.19 -1.01 13.72
C VAL A 116 -5.34 0.22 13.36
N LEU A 117 -4.37 0.08 12.46
CA LEU A 117 -3.53 1.20 12.03
C LEU A 117 -4.31 2.23 11.21
N ALA A 118 -5.22 1.81 10.33
CA ALA A 118 -6.12 2.71 9.62
C ALA A 118 -7.01 3.50 10.60
N ALA A 119 -7.53 2.85 11.63
CA ALA A 119 -8.31 3.52 12.69
C ALA A 119 -7.47 4.50 13.51
N ARG A 120 -6.18 4.22 13.75
CA ARG A 120 -5.24 5.12 14.45
C ARG A 120 -4.97 6.43 13.73
N THR A 121 -5.33 6.55 12.45
CA THR A 121 -5.30 7.83 11.74
C THR A 121 -6.30 8.84 12.32
N ASN A 122 -7.29 8.36 13.08
CA ASN A 122 -8.37 9.14 13.69
C ASN A 122 -9.12 10.01 12.67
N HIS A 123 -9.28 9.50 11.44
CA HIS A 123 -9.95 10.20 10.36
C HIS A 123 -11.00 9.28 9.70
N PRO A 124 -12.32 9.44 10.00
CA PRO A 124 -13.35 8.52 9.54
C PRO A 124 -13.36 8.25 8.04
N ARG A 125 -13.16 9.29 7.21
CA ARG A 125 -13.10 9.12 5.74
C ARG A 125 -11.90 8.29 5.28
N VAL A 126 -10.79 8.30 6.02
CA VAL A 126 -9.61 7.46 5.69
C VAL A 126 -9.94 5.99 5.96
N VAL A 127 -10.65 5.71 7.06
CA VAL A 127 -11.14 4.36 7.35
C VAL A 127 -12.12 3.88 6.29
N THR A 128 -13.01 4.76 5.80
CA THR A 128 -13.91 4.45 4.69
C THR A 128 -13.14 4.08 3.43
N ILE A 129 -12.16 4.90 3.00
CA ILE A 129 -11.33 4.61 1.82
C ILE A 129 -10.60 3.27 1.97
N PHE A 130 -10.04 2.99 3.15
CA PHE A 130 -9.37 1.72 3.44
C PHE A 130 -10.32 0.53 3.29
N ALA A 131 -11.55 0.64 3.82
CA ALA A 131 -12.55 -0.42 3.75
C ALA A 131 -13.06 -0.64 2.32
N GLU A 132 -13.28 0.43 1.56
CA GLU A 132 -13.70 0.38 0.15
C GLU A 132 -12.63 -0.26 -0.73
N LEU A 133 -11.36 0.12 -0.54
CA LEU A 133 -10.22 -0.50 -1.23
C LEU A 133 -10.15 -2.00 -0.93
N LEU A 134 -10.24 -2.39 0.34
CA LEU A 134 -10.29 -3.81 0.71
C LEU A 134 -11.41 -4.53 -0.04
N GLN A 135 -12.62 -3.98 0.00
CA GLN A 135 -13.77 -4.57 -0.67
C GLN A 135 -13.51 -4.73 -2.17
N GLU A 136 -13.00 -3.71 -2.84
CA GLU A 136 -12.67 -3.73 -4.27
C GLU A 136 -11.66 -4.83 -4.61
N LEU A 137 -10.55 -4.90 -3.85
CA LEU A 137 -9.48 -5.89 -4.06
C LEU A 137 -9.95 -7.32 -3.75
N SER A 138 -10.72 -7.52 -2.67
CA SER A 138 -11.31 -8.83 -2.35
C SER A 138 -12.30 -9.27 -3.43
N GLN A 139 -13.15 -8.37 -3.92
CA GLN A 139 -14.07 -8.68 -5.02
C GLN A 139 -13.33 -9.02 -6.32
N ALA A 140 -12.26 -8.29 -6.64
CA ALA A 140 -11.42 -8.58 -7.79
C ALA A 140 -10.76 -9.97 -7.67
N ASN A 141 -10.22 -10.32 -6.51
CA ASN A 141 -9.64 -11.64 -6.27
C ASN A 141 -10.70 -12.77 -6.34
N LEU A 142 -11.89 -12.58 -5.76
CA LEU A 142 -12.99 -13.53 -5.87
C LEU A 142 -13.43 -13.76 -7.33
N ARG A 143 -13.55 -12.68 -8.11
CA ARG A 143 -13.85 -12.78 -9.55
C ARG A 143 -12.79 -13.59 -10.29
N ARG A 144 -11.51 -13.39 -10.00
CA ARG A 144 -10.41 -14.18 -10.62
C ARG A 144 -10.51 -15.67 -10.30
N VAL A 145 -10.94 -16.02 -9.08
CA VAL A 145 -11.14 -17.43 -8.68
C VAL A 145 -12.33 -18.05 -9.40
N ILE A 146 -13.47 -17.35 -9.45
CA ILE A 146 -14.72 -17.87 -10.00
C ILE A 146 -14.69 -17.91 -11.54
N VAL A 147 -14.18 -16.86 -12.20
CA VAL A 147 -14.18 -16.74 -13.67
C VAL A 147 -13.11 -17.61 -14.34
N ASN A 148 -12.12 -18.11 -13.58
CA ASN A 148 -11.12 -19.06 -14.09
C ASN A 148 -11.73 -20.37 -14.64
N GLU A 149 -13.01 -20.67 -14.35
CA GLU A 149 -13.72 -21.83 -14.89
C GLU A 149 -14.51 -21.54 -16.19
N SER A 150 -14.69 -20.29 -16.62
CA SER A 150 -15.57 -20.00 -17.76
C SER A 150 -15.23 -18.70 -18.49
N LEU A 151 -14.47 -18.85 -19.58
CA LEU A 151 -14.45 -18.04 -20.81
C LEU A 151 -14.13 -16.53 -20.72
N SER A 152 -13.41 -16.08 -21.75
CA SER A 152 -13.07 -14.69 -22.17
C SER A 152 -12.00 -13.92 -21.38
N ARG A 153 -10.88 -13.64 -22.08
CA ARG A 153 -9.75 -12.79 -21.68
C ARG A 153 -10.09 -11.28 -21.61
N ASP A 154 -11.37 -10.91 -21.69
CA ASP A 154 -11.85 -9.53 -21.78
C ASP A 154 -12.55 -9.02 -20.51
N ALA A 155 -12.55 -9.77 -19.41
CA ALA A 155 -12.96 -9.21 -18.13
C ALA A 155 -11.90 -8.18 -17.68
N VAL A 156 -12.19 -6.90 -17.90
CA VAL A 156 -11.44 -5.74 -17.40
C VAL A 156 -11.21 -5.93 -15.90
N GLY A 157 -10.07 -6.53 -15.56
CA GLY A 157 -9.68 -6.78 -14.18
C GLY A 157 -9.29 -5.44 -13.55
N VAL A 158 -9.67 -5.26 -12.29
CA VAL A 158 -9.12 -4.18 -11.46
C VAL A 158 -7.60 -4.29 -11.49
N ASP A 159 -6.92 -3.21 -11.86
CA ASP A 159 -5.48 -3.09 -11.68
C ASP A 159 -5.21 -2.80 -10.19
N GLU A 160 -4.82 -3.84 -9.45
CA GLU A 160 -4.67 -3.76 -7.99
C GLU A 160 -3.63 -2.70 -7.59
N ARG A 161 -2.56 -2.53 -8.37
CA ARG A 161 -1.51 -1.54 -8.08
C ARG A 161 -2.05 -0.14 -8.28
N GLU A 162 -2.82 0.10 -9.34
CA GLU A 162 -3.54 1.36 -9.52
C GLU A 162 -4.49 1.64 -8.34
N SER A 163 -5.36 0.70 -7.96
CA SER A 163 -6.32 0.91 -6.86
C SER A 163 -5.63 1.17 -5.52
N LEU A 164 -4.52 0.49 -5.23
CA LEU A 164 -3.71 0.71 -4.03
C LEU A 164 -3.07 2.10 -4.03
N PHE A 165 -2.46 2.52 -5.14
CA PHE A 165 -1.79 3.82 -5.24
C PHE A 165 -2.81 4.95 -5.19
N HIS A 166 -3.91 4.82 -5.92
CA HIS A 166 -5.03 5.77 -5.91
C HIS A 166 -5.57 5.95 -4.50
N SER A 167 -5.95 4.85 -3.84
CA SER A 167 -6.58 4.90 -2.51
C SER A 167 -5.60 5.33 -1.42
N GLY A 168 -4.33 4.92 -1.52
CA GLY A 168 -3.27 5.39 -0.63
C GLY A 168 -3.02 6.89 -0.73
N ALA A 169 -2.96 7.42 -1.95
CA ALA A 169 -2.86 8.85 -2.16
C ALA A 169 -4.13 9.57 -1.69
N ALA A 170 -5.32 9.06 -2.02
CA ALA A 170 -6.61 9.67 -1.64
C ALA A 170 -6.77 9.76 -0.12
N ALA A 171 -6.40 8.72 0.62
CA ALA A 171 -6.37 8.77 2.07
C ALA A 171 -5.28 9.72 2.60
N GLY A 172 -4.10 9.73 1.97
CA GLY A 172 -2.99 10.60 2.35
C GLY A 172 -3.31 12.08 2.23
N VAL A 173 -3.89 12.51 1.11
CA VAL A 173 -4.23 13.92 0.87
C VAL A 173 -5.30 14.45 1.83
N LEU A 174 -6.18 13.58 2.34
CA LEU A 174 -7.12 13.94 3.40
C LEU A 174 -6.39 14.23 4.72
N LEU A 175 -5.39 13.42 5.08
CA LEU A 175 -4.57 13.66 6.28
C LEU A 175 -3.73 14.94 6.13
N ALA A 176 -3.27 15.26 4.92
CA ALA A 176 -2.55 16.49 4.63
C ALA A 176 -3.44 17.75 4.63
N GLY A 177 -4.78 17.59 4.64
CA GLY A 177 -5.73 18.70 4.64
C GLY A 177 -5.72 19.53 3.35
N LEU A 178 -5.44 18.89 2.20
CA LEU A 178 -5.34 19.57 0.91
C LEU A 178 -6.70 20.07 0.39
N SER A 179 -6.68 21.07 -0.49
CA SER A 179 -7.86 21.52 -1.24
C SER A 179 -8.34 20.45 -2.24
N GLU A 180 -9.59 20.48 -2.69
CA GLU A 180 -10.10 19.48 -3.65
C GLU A 180 -9.29 19.46 -4.96
N GLU A 181 -8.83 20.62 -5.44
CA GLU A 181 -7.99 20.74 -6.63
C GLU A 181 -6.62 20.07 -6.43
N ASP A 182 -5.98 20.32 -5.28
CA ASP A 182 -4.69 19.72 -4.95
C ASP A 182 -4.81 18.21 -4.69
N GLN A 183 -5.92 17.77 -4.08
CA GLN A 183 -6.23 16.35 -3.87
C GLN A 183 -6.28 15.63 -5.22
N GLU A 184 -7.03 16.16 -6.18
CA GLU A 184 -7.17 15.57 -7.52
C GLU A 184 -5.81 15.45 -8.22
N ALA A 185 -4.98 16.50 -8.18
CA ALA A 185 -3.67 16.49 -8.80
C ALA A 185 -2.74 15.37 -8.26
N VAL A 186 -2.72 15.18 -6.94
CA VAL A 186 -1.89 14.17 -6.28
C VAL A 186 -2.43 12.76 -6.50
N VAL A 187 -3.75 12.58 -6.39
CA VAL A 187 -4.42 11.27 -6.55
C VAL A 187 -4.31 10.78 -7.99
N SER A 188 -4.58 11.65 -8.98
CA SER A 188 -4.46 11.31 -10.40
C SER A 188 -3.01 10.94 -10.77
N TYR A 189 -2.01 11.60 -10.18
CA TYR A 189 -0.62 11.23 -10.38
C TYR A 189 -0.31 9.84 -9.83
N ALA A 190 -0.71 9.55 -8.59
CA ALA A 190 -0.49 8.25 -7.96
C ALA A 190 -1.16 7.11 -8.75
N ALA A 191 -2.40 7.30 -9.20
CA ALA A 191 -3.11 6.33 -10.04
C ALA A 191 -2.40 6.12 -11.40
N CYS A 192 -1.94 7.20 -12.03
CA CYS A 192 -1.17 7.12 -13.28
C CYS A 192 0.12 6.33 -13.10
N LEU A 193 0.82 6.53 -11.99
CA LEU A 193 2.02 5.79 -11.64
C LEU A 193 1.72 4.32 -11.33
N GLY A 194 0.61 4.03 -10.64
CA GLY A 194 0.18 2.67 -10.34
C GLY A 194 -0.09 1.83 -11.59
N ARG A 195 -0.65 2.44 -12.65
CA ARG A 195 -0.86 1.80 -13.97
C ARG A 195 0.44 1.48 -14.72
N ARG A 196 1.54 2.16 -14.39
CA ARG A 196 2.82 1.96 -15.07
C ARG A 196 3.53 0.78 -14.42
N ARG A 197 3.59 -0.33 -15.14
CA ARG A 197 4.40 -1.47 -14.71
C ARG A 197 5.88 -1.07 -14.73
N PRO A 198 6.68 -1.50 -13.74
CA PRO A 198 8.12 -1.44 -13.83
C PRO A 198 8.56 -2.13 -15.13
N GLN A 199 9.17 -1.37 -16.03
CA GLN A 199 9.89 -1.92 -17.18
C GLN A 199 11.38 -1.92 -16.85
N ASP A 200 12.16 -2.78 -17.52
CA ASP A 200 13.60 -2.90 -17.33
C ASP A 200 14.27 -1.51 -17.28
N GLY A 201 14.85 -1.17 -16.12
CA GLY A 201 15.56 0.08 -15.88
C GLY A 201 14.76 1.25 -15.29
N THR A 202 13.46 1.09 -14.96
CA THR A 202 12.61 2.19 -14.43
C THR A 202 12.42 2.21 -12.90
N GLY A 203 13.13 1.35 -12.15
CA GLY A 203 12.95 1.20 -10.69
C GLY A 203 11.60 0.58 -10.31
N ALA A 204 11.39 0.17 -9.05
CA ALA A 204 10.10 -0.46 -8.71
C ALA A 204 8.93 0.53 -8.63
N LEU A 205 9.21 1.82 -8.56
CA LEU A 205 8.22 2.90 -8.63
C LEU A 205 7.61 3.04 -10.05
N GLY A 206 8.37 2.69 -11.09
CA GLY A 206 8.01 2.87 -12.49
C GLY A 206 8.30 4.29 -13.01
N ALA A 207 8.26 4.47 -14.33
CA ALA A 207 8.66 5.74 -14.96
C ALA A 207 7.76 6.93 -14.53
N PRO A 208 8.31 7.97 -13.86
CA PRO A 208 7.51 9.10 -13.37
C PRO A 208 7.01 9.99 -14.51
N VAL A 209 5.86 10.65 -14.30
CA VAL A 209 5.35 11.69 -15.22
C VAL A 209 5.73 13.07 -14.70
N VAL A 210 6.87 13.61 -15.14
CA VAL A 210 7.38 14.89 -14.67
C VAL A 210 6.36 16.03 -14.85
N GLU A 211 5.61 16.02 -15.96
CA GLU A 211 4.62 17.06 -16.30
C GLU A 211 3.45 17.19 -15.31
N ASN A 212 3.16 16.13 -14.53
CA ASN A 212 2.07 16.15 -13.56
C ASN A 212 2.54 16.54 -12.14
N LEU A 213 3.84 16.45 -11.85
CA LEU A 213 4.40 16.83 -10.54
C LEU A 213 4.32 18.33 -10.29
N ASP A 214 4.44 19.16 -11.34
CA ASP A 214 4.49 20.61 -11.18
C ASP A 214 3.14 21.26 -10.80
N LYS A 215 2.04 20.50 -10.96
CA LYS A 215 0.69 20.90 -10.56
C LYS A 215 0.41 20.66 -9.07
N MET A 216 1.27 19.93 -8.37
CA MET A 216 1.08 19.63 -6.95
C MET A 216 1.55 20.78 -6.05
N PRO A 217 1.00 20.89 -4.83
CA PRO A 217 1.58 21.72 -3.79
C PRO A 217 3.05 21.38 -3.54
N VAL A 218 3.82 22.36 -3.10
CA VAL A 218 5.27 22.22 -2.88
C VAL A 218 5.62 21.03 -1.99
N PRO A 219 4.98 20.81 -0.82
CA PRO A 219 5.34 19.70 0.07
C PRO A 219 5.21 18.31 -0.61
N GLN A 220 4.11 18.09 -1.33
CA GLN A 220 3.86 16.85 -2.07
C GLN A 220 4.88 16.69 -3.20
N ARG A 221 5.07 17.73 -4.03
CA ARG A 221 6.01 17.68 -5.15
C ARG A 221 7.43 17.36 -4.71
N GLU A 222 7.91 17.96 -3.63
CA GLU A 222 9.26 17.69 -3.12
C GLU A 222 9.39 16.26 -2.61
N ARG A 223 8.38 15.75 -1.89
CA ARG A 223 8.40 14.38 -1.39
C ARG A 223 8.27 13.33 -2.50
N TRP A 224 7.46 13.60 -3.52
CA TRP A 224 7.37 12.73 -4.70
C TRP A 224 8.68 12.70 -5.49
N ARG A 225 9.40 13.83 -5.61
CA ARG A 225 10.77 13.86 -6.20
C ARG A 225 11.77 13.07 -5.35
N ALA A 226 11.71 13.21 -4.03
CA ALA A 226 12.54 12.42 -3.13
C ALA A 226 12.24 10.92 -3.27
N LEU A 227 10.97 10.54 -3.36
CA LEU A 227 10.53 9.16 -3.55
C LEU A 227 11.13 8.53 -4.82
N THR A 228 11.14 9.26 -5.94
CA THR A 228 11.76 8.80 -7.20
C THR A 228 13.29 8.69 -7.13
N SER A 229 13.93 9.22 -6.10
CA SER A 229 15.38 9.06 -5.88
C SER A 229 15.70 7.91 -4.94
N ILE A 230 14.71 7.43 -4.17
CA ILE A 230 14.83 6.29 -3.25
C ILE A 230 14.61 4.97 -4.00
N PHE A 231 13.69 4.94 -4.96
CA PHE A 231 13.27 3.77 -5.75
C PHE A 231 13.49 4.01 -7.26
#